data_AF-A0A0X8HTL3-F1
#
_entry.id   AF-A0A0X8HTL3-F1
#
_cell.length_a   1.000
_cell.length_b   1.000
_cell.length_c   1.000
_cell.angle_alpha   90.00
_cell.angle_beta   90.00
_cell.angle_gamma   90.00
#
_symmetry.space_group_name_H-M   'P 1'
#
loop_
_entity.id
_entity.type
_entity.pdbx_description
1 polymer ?
#
loop_
_entity_poly.entity_id
_entity_poly.type
_entity_poly.pdbx_seq_one_letter_code
_entity_poly.pdbx_strand_id
1 'polypeptide(L)'
;MPDLTHLFNRYVEVIKETENTHEATQWSEDVEKRKQLRGKFRVEDSFIKECYELLKHIFELKKVILSLEKSYMSEVEMSEKEKDDFDVEARLQLQQYIEKLKYLERYEMKRQNLMESKALIDTATDLFGLLSGKSKEINEFHKTNNQFRNGVLQSVGMWLSKTSMQLSQMQRARLHRQQELDSIDFNAQLYMRANQIASVAQTPAIETTKHEIKQYEDTMSMLSQQQIQELETEHEELLNQKTKELMKVQKLSKTVMEVASLQNELATHLQVQTENINTLLYNNEDVTLDIQQGNRQLRKAQERGGKSALMIIYMSIIFGLLILFLDYIN
;
A
#
# COMPACT_ATOMS: atom_id res chain seq x y z
N MET A 1 -5.31 23.38 25.65
CA MET A 1 -4.41 24.52 25.32
C MET A 1 -5.30 25.72 25.03
N PRO A 2 -5.05 26.90 25.62
CA PRO A 2 -5.84 28.10 25.33
C PRO A 2 -5.65 28.52 23.87
N ASP A 3 -6.75 28.92 23.22
CA ASP A 3 -6.76 29.34 21.82
C ASP A 3 -6.09 30.71 21.67
N LEU A 4 -4.83 30.68 21.24
CA LEU A 4 -3.98 31.86 21.06
C LEU A 4 -4.23 32.58 19.72
N THR A 5 -5.13 32.06 18.88
CA THR A 5 -5.39 32.58 17.53
C THR A 5 -5.87 34.03 17.57
N HIS A 6 -6.70 34.39 18.55
CA HIS A 6 -7.19 35.76 18.72
C HIS A 6 -6.10 36.75 19.13
N LEU A 7 -5.19 36.31 19.99
CA LEU A 7 -4.06 37.14 20.43
C LEU A 7 -3.07 37.35 19.28
N PHE A 8 -2.79 36.30 18.51
CA PHE A 8 -1.97 36.36 17.30
C PHE A 8 -2.55 37.33 16.26
N ASN A 9 -3.85 37.23 15.95
CA ASN A 9 -4.50 38.11 14.99
C ASN A 9 -4.45 39.58 15.41
N ARG A 10 -4.60 39.87 16.70
CA ARG A 10 -4.49 41.23 17.24
C ARG A 10 -3.08 41.80 17.10
N TYR A 11 -2.04 40.99 17.32
CA TYR A 11 -0.66 41.43 17.07
C TYR A 11 -0.40 41.65 15.58
N VAL A 12 -0.95 40.82 14.70
CA VAL A 12 -0.85 40.99 13.24
C VAL A 12 -1.55 42.28 12.77
N GLU A 13 -2.71 42.62 13.34
CA GLU A 13 -3.40 43.87 13.03
C GLU A 13 -2.62 45.11 13.50
N VAL A 14 -2.10 45.09 14.72
CA VAL A 14 -1.28 46.20 15.25
C VAL A 14 -0.03 46.41 14.40
N ILE A 15 0.62 45.33 13.95
CA ILE A 15 1.78 45.41 13.07
C ILE A 15 1.37 46.02 11.72
N LYS A 16 0.26 45.58 11.12
CA LYS A 16 -0.25 46.12 9.85
C LYS A 16 -0.64 47.61 9.91
N GLU A 17 -1.15 48.09 11.06
CA GLU A 17 -1.47 49.51 11.25
C GLU A 17 -0.23 50.38 11.42
N THR A 18 0.88 49.82 11.92
CA THR A 18 2.16 50.55 12.10
C THR A 18 3.03 50.63 10.84
N GLU A 19 2.78 49.79 9.84
CA GLU A 19 3.52 49.73 8.56
C GLU A 19 3.01 50.79 7.57
N ASN A 20 3.60 52.00 7.61
CA ASN A 20 3.31 53.09 6.67
C ASN A 20 3.70 52.74 5.22
N THR A 21 2.74 52.80 4.29
CA THR A 21 2.75 53.00 2.80
C THR A 21 3.83 52.36 1.89
N HIS A 22 5.05 52.07 2.34
CA HIS A 22 6.10 51.37 1.59
C HIS A 22 5.96 49.84 1.66
N GLU A 23 5.46 49.29 2.77
CA GLU A 23 5.30 47.84 2.97
C GLU A 23 4.04 47.27 2.30
N ALA A 24 2.99 48.08 2.06
CA ALA A 24 1.82 47.65 1.30
C ALA A 24 2.17 47.23 -0.15
N THR A 25 3.14 47.94 -0.76
CA THR A 25 3.69 47.63 -2.09
C THR A 25 4.53 46.35 -2.05
N GLN A 26 5.32 46.18 -1.00
CA GLN A 26 6.16 44.99 -0.76
C GLN A 26 5.31 43.74 -0.46
N TRP A 27 4.20 43.88 0.26
CA TRP A 27 3.24 42.82 0.54
C TRP A 27 2.51 42.36 -0.73
N SER A 28 2.15 43.30 -1.62
CA SER A 28 1.60 42.98 -2.95
C SER A 28 2.61 42.24 -3.82
N GLU A 29 3.87 42.70 -3.87
CA GLU A 29 4.96 42.01 -4.58
C GLU A 29 5.25 40.62 -3.99
N ASP A 30 5.16 40.46 -2.67
CA ASP A 30 5.33 39.17 -1.98
C ASP A 30 4.17 38.21 -2.21
N VAL A 31 2.94 38.72 -2.37
CA VAL A 31 1.76 37.92 -2.76
C VAL A 31 1.90 37.46 -4.21
N GLU A 32 2.37 38.33 -5.12
CA GLU A 32 2.63 37.97 -6.52
C GLU A 32 3.81 37.01 -6.66
N LYS A 33 4.91 37.22 -5.93
CA LYS A 33 6.02 36.25 -5.84
C LYS A 33 5.53 34.91 -5.30
N ARG A 34 4.71 34.88 -4.25
CA ARG A 34 4.11 33.64 -3.73
C ARG A 34 3.22 32.94 -4.75
N LYS A 35 2.49 33.69 -5.57
CA LYS A 35 1.64 33.15 -6.64
C LYS A 35 2.48 32.58 -7.79
N GLN A 36 3.57 33.26 -8.17
CA GLN A 36 4.54 32.77 -9.14
C GLN A 36 5.29 31.53 -8.64
N LEU A 37 5.70 31.51 -7.37
CA LEU A 37 6.32 30.34 -6.72
C LEU A 37 5.35 29.16 -6.68
N ARG A 38 4.07 29.39 -6.33
CA ARG A 38 3.03 28.35 -6.38
C ARG A 38 2.84 27.76 -7.78
N GLY A 39 2.92 28.56 -8.83
CA GLY A 39 2.90 28.07 -10.22
C GLY A 39 4.16 27.27 -10.59
N LYS A 40 5.32 27.67 -10.08
CA LYS A 40 6.61 27.02 -10.32
C LYS A 40 6.72 25.64 -9.67
N PHE A 41 6.08 25.44 -8.52
CA PHE A 41 6.14 24.20 -7.71
C PHE A 41 4.84 23.39 -7.78
N ARG A 42 4.13 23.40 -8.91
CA ARG A 42 2.91 22.62 -9.09
C ARG A 42 3.13 21.54 -10.13
N VAL A 43 2.88 20.28 -9.74
CA VAL A 43 2.79 19.19 -10.69
C VAL A 43 1.31 19.02 -11.05
N GLU A 44 0.95 19.41 -12.26
CA GLU A 44 -0.42 19.28 -12.76
C GLU A 44 -0.61 17.90 -13.40
N ASP A 45 -1.07 16.94 -12.60
CA ASP A 45 -1.49 15.64 -13.08
C ASP A 45 -2.71 15.09 -12.33
N SER A 46 -3.29 14.02 -12.86
CA SER A 46 -4.44 13.34 -12.26
C SER A 46 -4.05 12.31 -11.19
N PHE A 47 -2.76 12.09 -10.91
CA PHE A 47 -2.29 10.97 -10.09
C PHE A 47 -2.92 10.95 -8.69
N ILE A 48 -2.90 12.08 -7.98
CA ILE A 48 -3.46 12.16 -6.63
C ILE A 48 -4.97 11.91 -6.65
N LYS A 49 -5.67 12.40 -7.69
CA LYS A 49 -7.10 12.16 -7.88
C LYS A 49 -7.37 10.67 -8.11
N GLU A 50 -6.60 10.02 -8.97
CA GLU A 50 -6.71 8.59 -9.27
C GLU A 50 -6.40 7.71 -8.04
N CYS A 51 -5.40 8.07 -7.23
CA CYS A 51 -5.11 7.40 -5.96
C CYS A 51 -6.28 7.54 -4.98
N TYR A 52 -6.90 8.72 -4.91
CA TYR A 52 -8.06 8.97 -4.06
C TYR A 52 -9.30 8.17 -4.51
N GLU A 53 -9.59 8.14 -5.81
CA GLU A 53 -10.70 7.33 -6.35
C GLU A 53 -10.47 5.84 -6.07
N LEU A 54 -9.25 5.33 -6.27
CA LEU A 54 -8.90 3.96 -5.92
C LEU A 54 -9.11 3.68 -4.43
N LEU A 55 -8.65 4.57 -3.55
CA LEU A 55 -8.84 4.46 -2.10
C LEU A 55 -10.33 4.42 -1.73
N LYS A 56 -11.15 5.26 -2.37
CA LYS A 56 -12.60 5.27 -2.17
C LYS A 56 -13.21 3.92 -2.56
N HIS A 57 -12.85 3.36 -3.71
CA HIS A 57 -13.33 2.04 -4.12
C HIS A 57 -12.92 0.92 -3.16
N ILE A 58 -11.68 0.96 -2.64
CA ILE A 58 -11.22 0.01 -1.62
C ILE A 58 -12.07 0.12 -0.34
N PHE A 59 -12.43 1.34 0.09
CA PHE A 59 -13.28 1.54 1.25
C PHE A 59 -14.71 1.03 1.04
N GLU A 60 -15.29 1.21 -0.16
CA GLU A 60 -16.60 0.66 -0.48
C GLU A 60 -16.57 -0.88 -0.45
N LEU A 61 -15.58 -1.52 -1.08
CA LEU A 61 -15.42 -2.98 -0.99
C LEU A 61 -15.27 -3.44 0.46
N LYS A 62 -14.44 -2.76 1.25
CA LYS A 62 -14.28 -3.08 2.68
C LYS A 62 -15.59 -2.95 3.44
N LYS A 63 -16.39 -1.93 3.16
CA LYS A 63 -17.71 -1.73 3.79
C LYS A 63 -18.66 -2.87 3.43
N VAL A 64 -18.66 -3.30 2.17
CA VAL A 64 -19.43 -4.46 1.72
C VAL A 64 -19.00 -5.73 2.45
N ILE A 65 -17.69 -6.03 2.49
CA ILE A 65 -17.13 -7.18 3.22
C ILE A 65 -17.59 -7.18 4.68
N LEU A 66 -17.45 -6.06 5.38
CA LEU A 66 -17.86 -5.95 6.79
C LEU A 66 -19.38 -6.11 6.99
N SER A 67 -20.18 -5.59 6.07
CA SER A 67 -21.64 -5.70 6.16
C SER A 67 -22.12 -7.13 5.91
N LEU A 68 -21.44 -7.87 5.03
CA LEU A 68 -21.80 -9.24 4.66
C LEU A 68 -21.12 -10.27 5.56
N GLU A 69 -20.11 -9.90 6.36
CA GLU A 69 -19.34 -10.84 7.19
C GLU A 69 -20.24 -11.74 8.04
N LYS A 70 -21.22 -11.16 8.75
CA LYS A 70 -22.13 -11.93 9.60
C LYS A 70 -22.98 -12.92 8.79
N SER A 71 -23.56 -12.46 7.69
CA SER A 71 -24.45 -13.28 6.86
C SER A 71 -23.69 -14.35 6.07
N TYR A 72 -22.48 -14.03 5.63
CA TYR A 72 -21.56 -14.98 4.99
C TYR A 72 -21.13 -16.08 5.96
N MET A 73 -20.88 -15.75 7.23
CA MET A 73 -20.51 -16.72 8.26
C MET A 73 -21.68 -17.61 8.70
N SER A 74 -22.92 -17.19 8.46
CA SER A 74 -24.11 -17.96 8.78
C SER A 74 -24.37 -19.04 7.72
N GLU A 75 -24.83 -20.21 8.15
CA GLU A 75 -25.33 -21.28 7.27
C GLU A 75 -26.72 -20.97 6.72
N VAL A 76 -27.48 -20.08 7.38
CA VAL A 76 -28.92 -19.88 7.13
C VAL A 76 -29.20 -18.58 6.37
N GLU A 77 -28.40 -17.54 6.60
CA GLU A 77 -28.68 -16.20 6.04
C GLU A 77 -28.28 -16.06 4.57
N MET A 78 -27.28 -16.83 4.11
CA MET A 78 -26.73 -16.74 2.76
C MET A 78 -26.51 -18.13 2.19
N SER A 79 -27.01 -18.38 0.98
CA SER A 79 -26.82 -19.66 0.30
C SER A 79 -25.38 -19.85 -0.17
N GLU A 80 -24.95 -21.11 -0.31
CA GLU A 80 -23.61 -21.43 -0.83
C GLU A 80 -23.34 -20.83 -2.21
N LYS A 81 -24.37 -20.70 -3.05
CA LYS A 81 -24.25 -20.07 -4.36
C LYS A 81 -24.00 -18.56 -4.25
N GLU A 82 -24.74 -17.87 -3.38
CA GLU A 82 -24.54 -16.44 -3.16
C GLU A 82 -23.14 -16.16 -2.58
N LYS A 83 -22.67 -17.01 -1.66
CA LYS A 83 -21.30 -16.90 -1.11
C LYS A 83 -20.25 -17.05 -2.20
N ASP A 84 -20.41 -18.03 -3.09
CA ASP A 84 -19.53 -18.23 -4.25
C ASP A 84 -19.53 -17.05 -5.22
N ASP A 85 -20.71 -16.50 -5.53
CA ASP A 85 -20.84 -15.35 -6.41
C ASP A 85 -20.17 -14.12 -5.80
N PHE A 86 -20.34 -13.91 -4.49
CA PHE A 86 -19.64 -12.88 -3.73
C PHE A 86 -18.12 -13.06 -3.75
N ASP A 87 -17.63 -14.29 -3.52
CA ASP A 87 -16.19 -14.58 -3.53
C ASP A 87 -15.56 -14.30 -4.90
N VAL A 88 -16.26 -14.62 -5.98
CA VAL A 88 -15.81 -14.34 -7.35
C VAL A 88 -15.76 -12.84 -7.63
N GLU A 89 -16.82 -12.10 -7.26
CA GLU A 89 -16.91 -10.66 -7.46
C GLU A 89 -15.86 -9.90 -6.63
N ALA A 90 -15.75 -10.21 -5.33
CA ALA A 90 -14.78 -9.58 -4.44
C ALA A 90 -13.34 -9.82 -4.91
N ARG A 91 -13.05 -11.02 -5.39
CA ARG A 91 -11.75 -11.35 -5.98
C ARG A 91 -11.48 -10.55 -7.26
N LEU A 92 -12.47 -10.44 -8.15
CA LEU A 92 -12.33 -9.67 -9.39
C LEU A 92 -12.06 -8.19 -9.10
N GLN A 93 -12.78 -7.61 -8.13
CA GLN A 93 -12.56 -6.23 -7.69
C GLN A 93 -11.17 -6.04 -7.08
N LEU A 94 -10.72 -6.95 -6.20
CA LEU A 94 -9.36 -6.92 -5.66
C LEU A 94 -8.31 -6.96 -6.78
N GLN A 95 -8.48 -7.83 -7.77
CA GLN A 95 -7.57 -7.92 -8.91
C GLN A 95 -7.54 -6.61 -9.71
N GLN A 96 -8.70 -6.01 -9.99
CA GLN A 96 -8.78 -4.71 -10.67
C GLN A 96 -8.07 -3.60 -9.88
N TYR A 97 -8.22 -3.58 -8.56
CA TYR A 97 -7.57 -2.60 -7.68
C TYR A 97 -6.06 -2.78 -7.64
N ILE A 98 -5.57 -4.02 -7.62
CA ILE A 98 -4.14 -4.33 -7.71
C ILE A 98 -3.57 -3.88 -9.06
N GLU A 99 -4.25 -4.16 -10.17
CA GLU A 99 -3.82 -3.71 -11.49
C GLU A 99 -3.81 -2.18 -11.63
N LYS A 100 -4.81 -1.51 -11.05
CA LYS A 100 -4.83 -0.04 -10.99
C LYS A 100 -3.68 0.51 -10.15
N LEU A 101 -3.39 -0.10 -9.00
CA LEU A 101 -2.25 0.27 -8.16
C LEU A 101 -0.93 0.13 -8.93
N LYS A 102 -0.70 -1.02 -9.58
CA LYS A 102 0.48 -1.25 -10.45
C LYS A 102 0.58 -0.24 -11.59
N TYR A 103 -0.55 0.14 -12.18
CA TYR A 103 -0.57 1.19 -13.20
C TYR A 103 -0.06 2.53 -12.64
N LEU A 104 -0.54 2.92 -11.45
CA LEU A 104 -0.13 4.16 -10.79
C LEU A 104 1.35 4.12 -10.36
N GLU A 105 1.84 2.96 -9.89
CA GLU A 105 3.26 2.74 -9.60
C GLU A 105 4.14 2.91 -10.85
N ARG A 106 3.76 2.28 -11.97
CA ARG A 106 4.49 2.42 -13.25
C ARG A 106 4.48 3.88 -13.75
N TYR A 107 3.38 4.59 -13.55
CA TYR A 107 3.28 6.01 -13.89
C TYR A 107 4.26 6.84 -13.05
N GLU A 108 4.29 6.61 -11.73
CA GLU A 108 5.19 7.30 -10.80
C GLU A 108 6.66 7.03 -11.15
N MET A 109 7.01 5.76 -11.38
CA MET A 109 8.36 5.34 -11.76
C MET A 109 8.82 6.02 -13.06
N LYS A 110 7.95 6.08 -14.09
CA LYS A 110 8.26 6.80 -15.34
C LYS A 110 8.51 8.28 -15.10
N ARG A 111 7.70 8.93 -14.25
CA ARG A 111 7.91 10.36 -13.93
C ARG A 111 9.23 10.57 -13.22
N GLN A 112 9.57 9.74 -12.24
CA GLN A 112 10.82 9.83 -11.49
C GLN A 112 12.04 9.71 -12.44
N ASN A 113 12.05 8.72 -13.32
CA ASN A 113 13.13 8.54 -14.32
C ASN A 113 13.24 9.73 -15.30
N LEU A 114 12.12 10.31 -15.72
CA LEU A 114 12.12 11.50 -16.58
C LEU A 114 12.63 12.74 -15.83
N MET A 115 12.32 12.87 -14.54
CA MET A 115 12.81 13.97 -13.71
C MET A 115 14.30 13.84 -13.44
N GLU A 116 14.80 12.63 -13.16
CA GLU A 116 16.23 12.37 -12.99
C GLU A 116 17.02 12.64 -14.27
N SER A 117 16.55 12.16 -15.43
CA SER A 117 17.22 12.42 -16.70
C SER A 117 17.22 13.90 -17.07
N LYS A 118 16.11 14.62 -16.81
CA LYS A 118 16.05 16.08 -17.01
C LYS A 118 16.97 16.84 -16.05
N ALA A 119 17.04 16.42 -14.78
CA ALA A 119 17.94 17.04 -13.81
C ALA A 119 19.41 16.93 -14.24
N LEU A 120 19.82 15.77 -14.79
CA LEU A 120 21.18 15.58 -15.31
C LEU A 120 21.49 16.50 -16.51
N ILE A 121 20.52 16.65 -17.42
CA ILE A 121 20.67 17.52 -18.59
C ILE A 121 20.74 18.99 -18.19
N ASP A 122 19.82 19.46 -17.32
CA ASP A 122 19.82 20.84 -16.82
C ASP A 122 21.09 21.15 -16.02
N THR A 123 21.65 20.20 -15.26
CA THR A 123 22.95 20.42 -14.57
C THR A 123 24.13 20.57 -15.52
N ALA A 124 24.09 19.96 -16.71
CA ALA A 124 25.16 20.07 -17.69
C ALA A 124 25.08 21.36 -18.52
N THR A 125 23.87 21.87 -18.77
CA THR A 125 23.63 23.11 -19.53
C THR A 125 23.62 24.36 -18.65
N ASP A 126 23.27 24.27 -17.37
CA ASP A 126 23.06 25.42 -16.48
C ASP A 126 24.19 25.61 -15.45
N LEU A 127 25.43 25.72 -15.95
CA LEU A 127 26.61 26.09 -15.14
C LEU A 127 26.45 27.44 -14.42
N PHE A 128 25.57 28.32 -14.91
CA PHE A 128 25.29 29.64 -14.32
C PHE A 128 24.21 29.58 -13.23
N GLY A 129 23.19 28.74 -13.38
CA GLY A 129 22.14 28.51 -12.37
C GLY A 129 22.65 27.81 -11.10
N LEU A 130 23.70 26.99 -11.20
CA LEU A 130 24.40 26.36 -10.07
C LEU A 130 24.95 27.39 -9.07
N LEU A 131 25.37 28.56 -9.56
CA LEU A 131 25.84 29.69 -8.75
C LEU A 131 24.70 30.45 -8.04
N SER A 132 23.46 30.33 -8.52
CA SER A 132 22.30 31.07 -7.97
C SER A 132 21.44 30.26 -6.98
N GLY A 133 21.74 28.97 -6.75
CA GLY A 133 20.99 28.10 -5.83
C GLY A 133 19.57 27.70 -6.30
N LYS A 134 19.10 28.23 -7.43
CA LYS A 134 17.72 28.05 -7.94
C LYS A 134 17.42 26.63 -8.44
N SER A 135 18.44 25.91 -8.92
CA SER A 135 18.35 24.50 -9.34
C SER A 135 18.22 23.54 -8.14
N LYS A 136 18.84 23.91 -7.01
CA LYS A 136 18.77 23.13 -5.76
C LYS A 136 17.35 23.12 -5.17
N GLU A 137 16.69 24.27 -5.14
CA GLU A 137 15.32 24.42 -4.62
C GLU A 137 14.28 23.62 -5.43
N ILE A 138 14.44 23.55 -6.77
CA ILE A 138 13.58 22.76 -7.65
C ILE A 138 13.80 21.26 -7.45
N ASN A 139 15.06 20.81 -7.36
CA ASN A 139 15.38 19.42 -7.08
C ASN A 139 14.88 18.96 -5.71
N GLU A 140 15.00 19.80 -4.68
CA GLU A 140 14.46 19.54 -3.34
C GLU A 140 12.94 19.40 -3.37
N PHE A 141 12.24 20.31 -4.06
CA PHE A 141 10.80 20.18 -4.26
C PHE A 141 10.42 18.84 -4.92
N HIS A 142 11.10 18.46 -6.01
CA HIS A 142 10.82 17.19 -6.69
C HIS A 142 11.09 15.99 -5.79
N LYS A 143 12.18 16.02 -5.00
CA LYS A 143 12.50 14.97 -4.02
C LYS A 143 11.39 14.82 -2.97
N THR A 144 10.95 15.91 -2.35
CA THR A 144 9.87 15.91 -1.36
C THR A 144 8.54 15.46 -1.97
N ASN A 145 8.23 15.93 -3.18
CA ASN A 145 7.00 15.52 -3.88
C ASN A 145 7.02 14.02 -4.23
N ASN A 146 8.16 13.48 -4.65
CA ASN A 146 8.30 12.04 -4.91
C ASN A 146 8.09 11.22 -3.63
N GLN A 147 8.68 11.63 -2.50
CA GLN A 147 8.47 10.98 -1.20
C GLN A 147 6.99 10.98 -0.79
N PHE A 148 6.32 12.13 -0.90
CA PHE A 148 4.90 12.24 -0.61
C PHE A 148 4.07 11.27 -1.45
N ARG A 149 4.30 11.22 -2.76
CA ARG A 149 3.56 10.33 -3.67
C ARG A 149 3.84 8.85 -3.43
N ASN A 150 5.09 8.49 -3.15
CA ASN A 150 5.44 7.13 -2.75
C ASN A 150 4.70 6.74 -1.45
N GLY A 151 4.62 7.65 -0.47
CA GLY A 151 3.81 7.45 0.74
C GLY A 151 2.31 7.28 0.44
N VAL A 152 1.76 8.03 -0.53
CA VAL A 152 0.37 7.85 -0.98
C VAL A 152 0.17 6.44 -1.55
N LEU A 153 1.02 5.98 -2.47
CA LEU A 153 0.94 4.63 -3.03
C LEU A 153 1.02 3.54 -1.95
N GLN A 154 1.98 3.69 -1.03
CA GLN A 154 2.15 2.76 0.08
C GLN A 154 0.89 2.70 0.94
N SER A 155 0.29 3.86 1.26
CA SER A 155 -0.94 3.92 2.05
C SER A 155 -2.11 3.20 1.36
N VAL A 156 -2.28 3.39 0.06
CA VAL A 156 -3.31 2.71 -0.74
C VAL A 156 -3.06 1.20 -0.76
N GLY A 157 -1.81 0.78 -0.99
CA GLY A 157 -1.41 -0.62 -0.94
C GLY A 157 -1.65 -1.27 0.43
N MET A 158 -1.38 -0.56 1.53
CA MET A 158 -1.66 -1.03 2.89
C MET A 158 -3.16 -1.23 3.14
N TRP A 159 -4.01 -0.30 2.68
CA TRP A 159 -5.47 -0.45 2.79
C TRP A 159 -6.01 -1.61 1.95
N LEU A 160 -5.49 -1.77 0.73
CA LEU A 160 -5.83 -2.90 -0.13
C LEU A 160 -5.41 -4.24 0.51
N SER A 161 -4.23 -4.28 1.12
CA SER A 161 -3.70 -5.47 1.83
C SER A 161 -4.56 -5.82 3.04
N LYS A 162 -4.97 -4.82 3.82
CA LYS A 162 -5.88 -5.03 4.94
C LYS A 162 -7.22 -5.60 4.48
N THR A 163 -7.77 -5.07 3.38
CA THR A 163 -9.06 -5.50 2.83
C THR A 163 -8.99 -6.92 2.27
N SER A 164 -7.93 -7.26 1.52
CA SER A 164 -7.71 -8.61 1.00
C SER A 164 -7.46 -9.62 2.12
N MET A 165 -6.79 -9.21 3.21
CA MET A 165 -6.59 -10.06 4.40
C MET A 165 -7.91 -10.40 5.09
N GLN A 166 -8.82 -9.42 5.26
CA GLN A 166 -10.15 -9.66 5.82
C GLN A 166 -10.95 -10.67 4.97
N LEU A 167 -10.98 -10.49 3.64
CA LEU A 167 -11.66 -11.43 2.75
C LEU A 167 -11.09 -12.86 2.87
N SER A 168 -9.77 -12.98 2.86
CA SER A 168 -9.11 -14.29 2.96
C SER A 168 -9.35 -14.97 4.30
N GLN A 169 -9.41 -14.22 5.40
CA GLN A 169 -9.79 -14.77 6.71
C GLN A 169 -11.20 -15.37 6.66
N MET A 170 -12.14 -14.66 6.04
CA MET A 170 -13.50 -15.16 5.88
C MET A 170 -13.55 -16.45 5.06
N GLN A 171 -12.86 -16.48 3.92
CA GLN A 171 -12.82 -17.64 3.04
C GLN A 171 -12.13 -18.85 3.69
N ARG A 172 -11.05 -18.64 4.44
CA ARG A 172 -10.37 -19.70 5.21
C ARG A 172 -11.27 -20.27 6.30
N ALA A 173 -12.01 -19.42 7.02
CA ALA A 173 -12.95 -19.87 8.03
C ALA A 173 -14.08 -20.73 7.42
N ARG A 174 -14.60 -20.32 6.26
CA ARG A 174 -15.58 -21.12 5.48
C ARG A 174 -14.99 -22.46 5.05
N LEU A 175 -13.78 -22.46 4.50
CA LEU A 175 -13.10 -23.67 4.03
C LEU A 175 -12.87 -24.66 5.16
N HIS A 176 -12.37 -24.19 6.31
CA HIS A 176 -12.15 -25.02 7.49
C HIS A 176 -13.44 -25.66 7.97
N ARG A 177 -14.52 -24.88 8.08
CA ARG A 177 -15.82 -25.39 8.49
C ARG A 177 -16.37 -26.43 7.53
N GLN A 178 -16.25 -26.19 6.22
CA GLN A 178 -16.72 -27.12 5.21
C GLN A 178 -15.97 -28.45 5.29
N GLN A 179 -14.65 -28.42 5.52
CA GLN A 179 -13.86 -29.63 5.76
C GLN A 179 -14.30 -30.37 7.03
N GLU A 180 -14.61 -29.66 8.11
CA GLU A 180 -15.13 -30.27 9.34
C GLU A 180 -16.50 -30.93 9.11
N LEU A 181 -17.43 -30.22 8.45
CA LEU A 181 -18.76 -30.75 8.14
C LEU A 181 -18.69 -31.98 7.24
N ASP A 182 -17.89 -31.94 6.17
CA ASP A 182 -17.70 -33.08 5.28
C ASP A 182 -17.15 -34.31 6.03
N SER A 183 -16.26 -34.09 7.00
CA SER A 183 -15.70 -35.16 7.84
C SER A 183 -16.72 -35.76 8.81
N ILE A 184 -17.62 -34.93 9.36
CA ILE A 184 -18.65 -35.35 10.31
C ILE A 184 -19.82 -36.03 9.60
N ASP A 185 -20.28 -35.49 8.47
CA ASP A 185 -21.37 -36.05 7.67
C ASP A 185 -21.04 -37.45 7.17
N PHE A 186 -19.82 -37.68 6.68
CA PHE A 186 -19.38 -39.02 6.28
C PHE A 186 -19.41 -40.01 7.45
N ASN A 187 -18.93 -39.59 8.62
CA ASN A 187 -18.90 -40.45 9.80
C ASN A 187 -20.34 -40.74 10.30
N ALA A 188 -21.21 -39.73 10.31
CA ALA A 188 -22.61 -39.88 10.69
C ALA A 188 -23.41 -40.77 9.72
N GLN A 189 -23.17 -40.64 8.41
CA GLN A 189 -23.75 -41.52 7.39
C GLN A 189 -23.29 -42.97 7.59
N LEU A 190 -22.01 -43.21 7.89
CA LEU A 190 -21.51 -44.54 8.23
C LEU A 190 -22.21 -45.12 9.47
N TYR A 191 -22.38 -44.34 10.54
CA TYR A 191 -23.03 -44.81 11.76
C TYR A 191 -24.55 -45.06 11.59
N MET A 192 -25.27 -44.17 10.89
CA MET A 192 -26.70 -44.36 10.62
C MET A 192 -26.95 -45.57 9.70
N ARG A 193 -26.11 -45.74 8.68
CA ARG A 193 -26.19 -46.86 7.73
C ARG A 193 -25.81 -48.18 8.40
N ALA A 194 -24.79 -48.20 9.26
CA ALA A 194 -24.43 -49.38 10.06
C ALA A 194 -25.57 -49.83 10.99
N ASN A 195 -26.36 -48.88 11.51
CA ASN A 195 -27.55 -49.19 12.32
C ASN A 195 -28.76 -49.66 11.49
N GLN A 196 -28.88 -49.26 10.22
CA GLN A 196 -29.90 -49.81 9.31
C GLN A 196 -29.53 -51.21 8.79
N ILE A 197 -28.23 -51.50 8.68
CA ILE A 197 -27.69 -52.84 8.39
C ILE A 197 -27.32 -53.51 9.72
N ALA A 198 -28.26 -53.55 10.66
CA ALA A 198 -28.10 -54.30 11.90
C ALA A 198 -28.20 -55.82 11.62
N SER A 199 -27.24 -56.37 10.88
CA SER A 199 -26.93 -57.80 10.89
C SER A 199 -25.50 -58.18 10.47
N VAL A 200 -24.60 -57.23 10.17
CA VAL A 200 -23.22 -57.60 9.82
C VAL A 200 -22.24 -56.93 10.77
N ALA A 201 -21.75 -57.73 11.73
CA ALA A 201 -20.77 -57.32 12.72
C ALA A 201 -19.45 -56.91 12.05
N GLN A 202 -19.03 -55.65 12.25
CA GLN A 202 -17.69 -55.18 11.89
C GLN A 202 -16.73 -55.37 13.07
N THR A 203 -15.81 -56.33 12.93
CA THR A 203 -14.60 -56.48 13.76
C THR A 203 -13.43 -55.66 13.18
N PRO A 204 -12.45 -55.23 14.00
CA PRO A 204 -11.40 -54.31 13.58
C PRO A 204 -10.36 -54.96 12.64
N ALA A 205 -9.76 -54.11 11.80
CA ALA A 205 -8.88 -54.47 10.69
C ALA A 205 -7.55 -55.11 11.12
N ILE A 206 -7.36 -56.40 10.79
CA ILE A 206 -6.05 -57.06 10.59
C ILE A 206 -6.20 -58.07 9.42
N GLU A 207 -5.17 -58.11 8.57
CA GLU A 207 -5.00 -58.79 7.28
C GLU A 207 -5.48 -60.26 7.18
N THR A 208 -6.26 -60.58 6.12
CA THR A 208 -6.04 -61.64 5.08
C THR A 208 -7.32 -62.29 4.50
N THR A 209 -7.89 -61.64 3.46
CA THR A 209 -8.22 -62.14 2.09
C THR A 209 -8.89 -63.49 1.80
N LYS A 210 -9.30 -64.33 2.76
CA LYS A 210 -10.18 -65.49 2.45
C LYS A 210 -11.43 -65.56 3.29
N HIS A 211 -11.34 -65.18 4.56
CA HIS A 211 -12.49 -65.16 5.45
C HIS A 211 -13.44 -64.01 5.11
N GLU A 212 -12.89 -62.83 4.77
CA GLU A 212 -13.69 -61.70 4.28
C GLU A 212 -14.33 -62.01 2.92
N ILE A 213 -13.62 -62.67 2.01
CA ILE A 213 -14.17 -63.03 0.70
C ILE A 213 -15.31 -64.05 0.87
N LYS A 214 -15.14 -65.06 1.73
CA LYS A 214 -16.20 -66.01 2.06
C LYS A 214 -17.38 -65.34 2.76
N GLN A 215 -17.13 -64.48 3.74
CA GLN A 215 -18.20 -63.70 4.37
C GLN A 215 -18.90 -62.83 3.33
N TYR A 216 -18.17 -62.18 2.42
CA TYR A 216 -18.75 -61.38 1.36
C TYR A 216 -19.61 -62.24 0.43
N GLU A 217 -19.13 -63.39 -0.05
CA GLU A 217 -19.91 -64.35 -0.86
C GLU A 217 -21.14 -64.90 -0.12
N ASP A 218 -21.00 -65.27 1.15
CA ASP A 218 -22.11 -65.76 1.99
C ASP A 218 -23.16 -64.67 2.23
N THR A 219 -22.73 -63.42 2.41
CA THR A 219 -23.64 -62.27 2.60
C THR A 219 -24.31 -61.87 1.29
N MET A 220 -23.57 -61.88 0.18
CA MET A 220 -24.09 -61.53 -1.15
C MET A 220 -25.05 -62.60 -1.69
N SER A 221 -24.84 -63.86 -1.34
CA SER A 221 -25.76 -64.96 -1.69
C SER A 221 -27.03 -64.99 -0.83
N MET A 222 -27.04 -64.35 0.34
CA MET A 222 -28.24 -64.14 1.17
C MET A 222 -29.10 -62.95 0.74
N LEU A 223 -28.55 -62.02 -0.06
CA LEU A 223 -29.28 -60.84 -0.55
C LEU A 223 -30.12 -61.21 -1.78
N SER A 224 -31.34 -60.67 -1.85
CA SER A 224 -32.15 -60.82 -3.06
C SER A 224 -31.54 -60.00 -4.21
N GLN A 225 -31.76 -60.44 -5.45
CA GLN A 225 -31.33 -59.69 -6.65
C GLN A 225 -31.81 -58.23 -6.63
N GLN A 226 -32.97 -57.98 -6.02
CA GLN A 226 -33.58 -56.66 -5.89
C GLN A 226 -32.83 -55.77 -4.88
N GLN A 227 -32.35 -56.35 -3.77
CA GLN A 227 -31.55 -55.65 -2.75
C GLN A 227 -30.15 -55.30 -3.27
N ILE A 228 -29.55 -56.17 -4.10
CA ILE A 228 -28.25 -55.88 -4.72
C ILE A 228 -28.36 -54.67 -5.66
N GLN A 229 -29.41 -54.61 -6.48
CA GLN A 229 -29.63 -53.48 -7.39
C GLN A 229 -29.92 -52.17 -6.63
N GLU A 230 -30.63 -52.24 -5.50
CA GLU A 230 -30.86 -51.10 -4.60
C GLU A 230 -29.54 -50.62 -3.96
N LEU A 231 -28.72 -51.54 -3.45
CA LEU A 231 -27.40 -51.22 -2.91
C LEU A 231 -26.45 -50.59 -3.94
N GLU A 232 -26.44 -51.10 -5.17
CA GLU A 232 -25.66 -50.53 -6.27
C GLU A 232 -26.10 -49.09 -6.58
N THR A 233 -27.42 -48.85 -6.62
CA THR A 233 -28.00 -47.52 -6.87
C THR A 233 -27.67 -46.55 -5.73
N GLU A 234 -27.82 -46.98 -4.47
CA GLU A 234 -27.48 -46.18 -3.29
C GLU A 234 -25.98 -45.86 -3.23
N HIS A 235 -25.13 -46.80 -3.62
CA HIS A 235 -23.69 -46.60 -3.69
C HIS A 235 -23.32 -45.56 -4.75
N GLU A 236 -23.93 -45.65 -5.95
CA GLU A 236 -23.74 -44.65 -7.01
C GLU A 236 -24.22 -43.26 -6.57
N GLU A 237 -25.35 -43.17 -5.86
CA GLU A 237 -25.86 -41.91 -5.31
C GLU A 237 -24.90 -41.30 -4.28
N LEU A 238 -24.39 -42.10 -3.35
CA LEU A 238 -23.43 -41.65 -2.34
C LEU A 238 -22.12 -41.17 -2.97
N LEU A 239 -21.59 -41.90 -3.95
CA LEU A 239 -20.40 -41.50 -4.70
C LEU A 239 -20.63 -40.19 -5.46
N ASN A 240 -21.79 -40.02 -6.08
CA ASN A 240 -22.16 -38.78 -6.76
C ASN A 240 -22.28 -37.61 -5.78
N GLN A 241 -22.85 -37.81 -4.60
CA GLN A 241 -22.92 -36.79 -3.56
C GLN A 241 -21.52 -36.39 -3.07
N LYS A 242 -20.67 -37.36 -2.74
CA LYS A 242 -19.28 -37.10 -2.32
C LYS A 242 -18.48 -36.40 -3.39
N THR A 243 -18.66 -36.76 -4.65
CA THR A 243 -18.03 -36.07 -5.78
C THR A 243 -18.46 -34.59 -5.84
N LYS A 244 -19.75 -34.29 -5.63
CA LYS A 244 -20.25 -32.90 -5.60
C LYS A 244 -19.71 -32.10 -4.40
N GLU A 245 -19.60 -32.71 -3.23
CA GLU A 245 -19.02 -32.09 -2.03
C GLU A 245 -17.54 -31.75 -2.26
N LEU A 246 -16.75 -32.71 -2.75
CA LEU A 246 -15.34 -32.51 -3.08
C LEU A 246 -15.13 -31.41 -4.12
N MET A 247 -15.99 -31.35 -5.15
CA MET A 247 -15.93 -30.27 -6.14
C MET A 247 -16.16 -28.89 -5.52
N LYS A 248 -17.07 -28.77 -4.54
CA LYS A 248 -17.31 -27.51 -3.82
C LYS A 248 -16.10 -27.09 -2.99
N VAL A 249 -15.55 -28.01 -2.18
CA VAL A 249 -14.35 -27.74 -1.36
C VAL A 249 -13.16 -27.39 -2.25
N GLN A 250 -12.98 -28.10 -3.38
CA GLN A 250 -11.92 -27.81 -4.33
C GLN A 250 -12.06 -26.42 -4.95
N LYS A 251 -13.28 -26.02 -5.33
CA LYS A 251 -13.57 -24.67 -5.87
C LYS A 251 -13.27 -23.58 -4.84
N LEU A 252 -13.69 -23.77 -3.58
CA LEU A 252 -13.42 -22.83 -2.50
C LEU A 252 -11.92 -22.73 -2.20
N SER A 253 -11.23 -23.87 -2.11
CA SER A 253 -9.77 -23.94 -1.93
C SER A 253 -9.02 -23.21 -3.04
N LYS A 254 -9.43 -23.40 -4.30
CA LYS A 254 -8.87 -22.65 -5.44
C LYS A 254 -9.05 -21.14 -5.26
N THR A 255 -10.23 -20.70 -4.86
CA THR A 255 -10.53 -19.27 -4.66
C THR A 255 -9.69 -18.67 -3.53
N VAL A 256 -9.53 -19.39 -2.40
CA VAL A 256 -8.64 -19.01 -1.30
C VAL A 256 -7.19 -18.88 -1.78
N MET A 257 -6.72 -19.83 -2.60
CA MET A 257 -5.36 -19.83 -3.15
C MET A 257 -5.13 -18.66 -4.10
N GLU A 258 -6.11 -18.33 -4.94
CA GLU A 258 -6.04 -17.16 -5.84
C GLU A 258 -5.94 -15.85 -5.04
N VAL A 259 -6.76 -15.68 -4.00
CA VAL A 259 -6.66 -14.50 -3.11
C VAL A 259 -5.33 -14.48 -2.36
N ALA A 260 -4.81 -15.63 -1.92
CA ALA A 260 -3.50 -15.72 -1.30
C ALA A 260 -2.35 -15.35 -2.26
N SER A 261 -2.47 -15.70 -3.55
CA SER A 261 -1.52 -15.28 -4.58
C SER A 261 -1.53 -13.75 -4.76
N LEU A 262 -2.72 -13.14 -4.84
CA LEU A 262 -2.87 -11.68 -4.89
C LEU A 262 -2.29 -10.99 -3.65
N GLN A 263 -2.46 -11.58 -2.46
CA GLN A 263 -1.86 -11.07 -1.22
C GLN A 263 -0.34 -11.15 -1.24
N ASN A 264 0.22 -12.26 -1.71
CA ASN A 264 1.66 -12.43 -1.80
C ASN A 264 2.26 -11.40 -2.77
N GLU A 265 1.63 -11.21 -3.93
CA GLU A 265 2.02 -10.16 -4.87
C GLU A 265 1.96 -8.78 -4.21
N LEU A 266 0.89 -8.44 -3.51
CA LEU A 266 0.80 -7.15 -2.82
C LEU A 266 1.86 -7.00 -1.71
N ALA A 267 2.18 -8.08 -1.00
CA ALA A 267 3.22 -8.08 0.02
C ALA A 267 4.61 -7.84 -0.59
N THR A 268 4.94 -8.46 -1.72
CA THR A 268 6.21 -8.19 -2.41
C THR A 268 6.29 -6.74 -2.90
N HIS A 269 5.21 -6.19 -3.47
CA HIS A 269 5.14 -4.79 -3.87
C HIS A 269 5.33 -3.83 -2.68
N LEU A 270 4.64 -4.06 -1.56
CA LEU A 270 4.79 -3.24 -0.36
C LEU A 270 6.18 -3.35 0.27
N GLN A 271 6.82 -4.52 0.21
CA GLN A 271 8.19 -4.70 0.69
C GLN A 271 9.17 -3.86 -0.12
N VAL A 272 9.11 -3.93 -1.46
CA VAL A 272 9.95 -3.11 -2.35
C VAL A 272 9.70 -1.62 -2.13
N GLN A 273 8.44 -1.20 -1.97
CA GLN A 273 8.11 0.20 -1.66
C GLN A 273 8.67 0.65 -0.31
N THR A 274 8.61 -0.20 0.71
CA THR A 274 9.11 0.13 2.06
C THR A 274 10.62 0.32 2.05
N GLU A 275 11.36 -0.54 1.33
CA GLU A 275 12.79 -0.40 1.14
C GLU A 275 13.15 0.93 0.44
N ASN A 276 12.47 1.25 -0.66
CA ASN A 276 12.68 2.49 -1.40
C ASN A 276 12.33 3.75 -0.57
N ILE A 277 11.32 3.68 0.29
CA ILE A 277 10.96 4.80 1.18
C ILE A 277 12.03 4.98 2.26
N ASN A 278 12.53 3.89 2.85
CA ASN A 278 13.57 3.96 3.86
C ASN A 278 14.86 4.56 3.29
N THR A 279 15.29 4.14 2.09
CA THR A 279 16.46 4.74 1.43
C THR A 279 16.25 6.22 1.12
N LEU A 280 15.05 6.61 0.64
CA LEU A 280 14.70 8.02 0.45
C LEU A 280 14.68 8.83 1.74
N LEU A 281 14.27 8.22 2.86
CA LEU A 281 14.19 8.87 4.17
C LEU A 281 15.59 9.12 4.75
N TYR A 282 16.47 8.11 4.72
CA TYR A 282 17.87 8.27 5.11
C TYR A 282 18.56 9.37 4.28
N ASN A 283 18.38 9.33 2.95
CA ASN A 283 18.93 10.36 2.06
C ASN A 283 18.36 11.76 2.31
N ASN A 284 17.20 11.90 2.97
CA ASN A 284 16.59 13.20 3.28
C ASN A 284 17.09 13.78 4.61
N GLU A 285 17.31 12.92 5.61
CA GLU A 285 17.96 13.30 6.87
C GLU A 285 19.35 13.89 6.60
N ASP A 286 20.14 13.22 5.75
CA ASP A 286 21.46 13.71 5.32
C ASP A 286 21.38 15.06 4.60
N VAL A 287 20.43 15.24 3.68
CA VAL A 287 20.25 16.51 2.97
C VAL A 287 19.80 17.63 3.90
N THR A 288 18.95 17.35 4.89
CA THR A 288 18.51 18.36 5.87
C THR A 288 19.69 18.81 6.73
N LEU A 289 20.53 17.87 7.16
CA LEU A 289 21.77 18.16 7.88
C LEU A 289 22.73 18.99 7.02
N ASP A 290 22.92 18.63 5.75
CA ASP A 290 23.79 19.34 4.82
C ASP A 290 23.30 20.76 4.52
N ILE A 291 21.98 20.98 4.39
CA ILE A 291 21.41 22.31 4.23
C ILE A 291 21.60 23.15 5.49
N GLN A 292 21.39 22.57 6.68
CA GLN A 292 21.61 23.29 7.93
C GLN A 292 23.09 23.69 8.09
N GLN A 293 24.01 22.81 7.74
CA GLN A 293 25.44 23.09 7.74
C GLN A 293 25.82 24.11 6.67
N GLY A 294 25.28 23.99 5.46
CA GLY A 294 25.47 24.93 4.35
C GLY A 294 24.98 26.34 4.69
N ASN A 295 23.80 26.48 5.28
CA ASN A 295 23.29 27.77 5.75
C ASN A 295 24.16 28.37 6.86
N ARG A 296 24.68 27.54 7.78
CA ARG A 296 25.67 28.00 8.78
C ARG A 296 26.96 28.47 8.10
N GLN A 297 27.42 27.79 7.06
CA GLN A 297 28.62 28.18 6.31
C GLN A 297 28.41 29.46 5.50
N LEU A 298 27.25 29.63 4.85
CA LEU A 298 26.88 30.86 4.14
C LEU A 298 26.83 32.06 5.09
N ARG A 299 26.25 31.90 6.28
CA ARG A 299 26.23 32.96 7.29
C ARG A 299 27.64 33.32 7.78
N LYS A 300 28.49 32.31 8.01
CA LYS A 300 29.91 32.50 8.35
C LYS A 300 30.71 33.15 7.19
N ALA A 301 30.37 32.84 5.94
CA ALA A 301 31.01 33.42 4.77
C ALA A 301 30.60 34.90 4.57
N GLN A 302 29.32 35.23 4.81
CA GLN A 302 28.83 36.60 4.82
C GLN A 302 29.53 37.45 5.89
N GLU A 303 29.72 36.91 7.11
CA GLU A 303 30.48 37.57 8.18
C GLU A 303 31.97 37.77 7.82
N ARG A 304 32.57 36.85 7.05
CA ARG A 304 33.95 36.96 6.57
C ARG A 304 34.09 37.96 5.41
N GLY A 305 33.10 38.07 4.52
CA GLY A 305 33.07 39.04 3.43
C GLY A 305 33.16 40.48 3.93
N GLY A 306 32.42 40.81 5.00
CA GLY A 306 32.49 42.13 5.64
C GLY A 306 33.87 42.44 6.23
N LYS A 307 34.56 41.42 6.79
CA LYS A 307 35.92 41.58 7.35
C LYS A 307 36.99 41.77 6.27
N SER A 308 36.84 41.12 5.12
CA SER A 308 37.77 41.29 3.99
C SER A 308 37.72 42.70 3.41
N ALA A 309 36.52 43.28 3.24
CA ALA A 309 36.37 44.66 2.79
C ALA A 309 37.02 45.67 3.76
N LEU A 310 36.84 45.48 5.08
CA LEU A 310 37.51 46.29 6.09
C LEU A 310 39.04 46.17 6.03
N MET A 311 39.56 44.96 5.78
CA MET A 311 41.00 44.72 5.64
C MET A 311 41.61 45.47 4.44
N ILE A 312 40.88 45.52 3.32
CA ILE A 312 41.31 46.27 2.12
C ILE A 312 41.36 47.78 2.44
N ILE A 313 40.37 48.32 3.14
CA ILE A 313 40.36 49.74 3.55
C ILE A 313 41.57 50.07 4.43
N TYR A 314 41.91 49.22 5.41
CA TYR A 314 43.10 49.42 6.24
C TYR A 314 44.40 49.39 5.43
N MET A 315 44.52 48.46 4.47
CA MET A 315 45.70 48.39 3.59
C MET A 315 45.80 49.65 2.71
N SER A 316 44.70 50.15 2.17
CA SER A 316 44.68 51.39 1.39
C SER A 316 45.12 52.61 2.20
N ILE A 317 44.72 52.71 3.47
CA ILE A 317 45.16 53.78 4.37
C ILE A 317 46.66 53.67 4.65
N ILE A 318 47.16 52.47 4.92
CA ILE A 318 48.60 52.23 5.16
C ILE A 318 49.42 52.59 3.92
N PHE A 319 49.02 52.17 2.73
CA PHE A 319 49.69 52.54 1.48
C PHE A 319 49.63 54.05 1.21
N GLY A 320 48.50 54.70 1.51
CA GLY A 320 48.37 56.16 1.40
C GLY A 320 49.35 56.90 2.32
N LEU A 321 49.51 56.44 3.56
CA LEU A 321 50.50 56.99 4.50
C LEU A 321 51.94 56.73 4.03
N LEU A 322 52.21 55.54 3.49
CA LEU A 322 53.53 55.17 2.96
C LEU A 322 53.97 56.11 1.82
N ILE A 323 53.04 56.44 0.91
CA ILE A 323 53.28 57.40 -0.17
C ILE A 323 53.54 58.80 0.39
N LEU A 324 52.77 59.24 1.39
CA LEU A 324 52.94 60.55 2.01
C LEU A 324 54.32 60.68 2.70
N PHE A 325 54.78 59.64 3.40
CA PHE A 325 56.12 59.63 3.98
C PHE A 325 57.24 59.62 2.94
N LEU A 326 57.04 58.92 1.81
CA LEU A 326 58.01 58.90 0.72
C LEU A 326 58.14 60.28 0.07
N ASP A 327 57.03 60.98 -0.11
CA ASP A 327 56.97 62.34 -0.66
C ASP A 327 57.54 63.39 0.31
N TYR A 328 57.41 63.16 1.63
CA TYR A 328 58.00 64.04 2.63
C TYR A 328 59.54 63.93 2.74
N ILE A 329 60.11 62.78 2.40
CA ILE A 329 61.56 62.52 2.46
C ILE A 329 62.29 62.99 1.19
N ASN A 330 61.58 63.08 0.06
CA ASN A 330 62.13 63.38 -1.26
C ASN A 330 62.05 64.88 -1.58
#